data_AF-A0A939FIE0-F1
#
_entry.id   AF-A0A939FIE0-F1
#
_cell.length_a   1.000
_cell.length_b   1.000
_cell.length_c   1.000
_cell.angle_alpha   90.00
_cell.angle_beta   90.00
_cell.angle_gamma   90.00
#
_symmetry.space_group_name_H-M   'P 1'
#
loop_
_entity.id
_entity.type
_entity.pdbx_description
1 polymer ?
#
loop_
_entity_poly.entity_id
_entity_poly.type
_entity_poly.pdbx_seq_one_letter_code
_entity_poly.pdbx_strand_id
1 'polypeptide(L)' 'GARIVATASIAGIAGNVGQTNYAASKAGIIGLVRAMAPRLTEQGITINAVAPGFIETNMTAAVPLFIREAGRRMNSLGQ' A
#
# COMPACT_ATOMS: atom_id res chain seq x y z
N GLY A 1 24.54 -8.14 0.33
CA GLY A 1 23.55 -7.06 0.54
C GLY A 1 22.23 -7.63 1.00
N ALA A 2 21.43 -6.86 1.73
CA ALA A 2 20.10 -7.25 2.23
C ALA A 2 18.97 -6.69 1.34
N ARG A 3 17.74 -7.17 1.55
CA ARG A 3 16.53 -6.72 0.86
C ARG A 3 15.45 -6.38 1.89
N ILE A 4 14.90 -5.18 1.81
CA ILE A 4 13.81 -4.70 2.66
C ILE A 4 12.58 -4.50 1.77
N VAL A 5 11.46 -5.12 2.15
CA VAL A 5 10.17 -4.96 1.45
C VAL A 5 9.12 -4.54 2.46
N ALA A 6 8.54 -3.36 2.24
CA ALA A 6 7.49 -2.81 3.08
C ALA A 6 6.12 -2.89 2.39
N THR A 7 5.05 -2.79 3.18
CA THR A 7 3.67 -2.81 2.67
C THR A 7 3.02 -1.44 2.83
N ALA A 8 2.93 -0.69 1.74
CA ALA A 8 2.16 0.55 1.61
C ALA A 8 0.67 0.22 1.35
N SER A 9 -0.06 1.10 0.67
CA SER A 9 -1.47 0.89 0.27
C SER A 9 -1.88 1.93 -0.76
N ILE A 10 -2.85 1.62 -1.62
CA ILE A 10 -3.51 2.62 -2.47
C ILE A 10 -4.10 3.77 -1.65
N ALA A 11 -4.55 3.52 -0.40
CA ALA A 11 -5.02 4.57 0.51
C ALA A 11 -3.91 5.55 0.92
N GLY A 12 -2.64 5.13 0.89
CA GLY A 12 -1.50 6.01 1.10
C GLY A 12 -1.12 6.85 -0.12
N ILE A 13 -1.67 6.54 -1.30
CA ILE A 13 -1.42 7.27 -2.56
C ILE A 13 -2.61 8.19 -2.86
N ALA A 14 -3.83 7.66 -2.81
CA ALA A 14 -5.05 8.35 -3.21
C ALA A 14 -5.88 8.89 -2.03
N GLY A 15 -5.52 8.53 -0.79
CA GLY A 15 -6.38 8.74 0.37
C GLY A 15 -7.56 7.77 0.41
N ASN A 16 -8.24 7.71 1.54
CA ASN A 16 -9.53 7.04 1.67
C ASN A 16 -10.35 7.68 2.81
N VAL A 17 -11.64 7.95 2.56
CA VAL A 17 -12.51 8.60 3.53
C VAL A 17 -12.63 7.72 4.79
N GLY A 18 -12.53 8.32 5.97
CA GLY A 18 -12.54 7.60 7.25
C GLY A 18 -11.21 6.92 7.61
N GLN A 19 -10.16 7.09 6.80
CA GLN A 19 -8.85 6.45 6.99
C GLN A 19 -7.67 7.44 7.04
N THR A 20 -7.85 8.62 7.64
CA THR A 20 -6.80 9.66 7.69
C THR A 20 -5.51 9.17 8.36
N ASN A 21 -5.63 8.49 9.50
CA ASN A 21 -4.51 7.86 10.21
C ASN A 21 -3.81 6.77 9.36
N TYR A 22 -4.59 5.89 8.74
CA TYR A 22 -4.08 4.79 7.93
C TYR A 22 -3.41 5.32 6.67
N ALA A 23 -4.04 6.23 5.93
CA ALA A 23 -3.49 6.90 4.76
C ALA A 23 -2.18 7.61 5.09
N ALA A 24 -2.12 8.38 6.19
CA ALA A 24 -0.89 9.04 6.64
C ALA A 24 0.23 8.02 6.91
N SER A 25 -0.07 6.92 7.62
CA SER A 25 0.93 5.88 7.91
C SER A 25 1.45 5.20 6.63
N LYS A 26 0.57 4.90 5.67
CA LYS A 26 0.93 4.21 4.42
C LYS A 26 1.65 5.13 3.43
N ALA A 27 1.32 6.42 3.40
CA ALA A 27 2.11 7.44 2.72
C ALA A 27 3.51 7.58 3.35
N GLY A 28 3.60 7.53 4.68
CA GLY A 28 4.86 7.52 5.42
C GLY A 28 5.79 6.37 5.02
N ILE A 29 5.25 5.18 4.78
CA ILE A 29 6.04 4.03 4.27
C ILE A 29 6.63 4.34 2.88
N ILE A 30 5.86 4.97 1.98
CA ILE A 30 6.37 5.38 0.66
C ILE A 30 7.51 6.39 0.82
N GLY A 31 7.34 7.36 1.72
CA GLY A 31 8.38 8.33 2.08
C GLY A 31 9.63 7.67 2.64
N LEU A 32 9.47 6.69 3.54
CA LEU A 32 10.58 5.92 4.13
C LEU A 32 11.41 5.21 3.07
N VAL A 33 10.76 4.51 2.13
CA VAL A 33 11.45 3.83 1.02
C VAL A 33 12.26 4.83 0.21
N ARG A 34 11.65 5.94 -0.20
CA ARG A 34 12.30 6.98 -1.01
C ARG A 34 13.48 7.62 -0.28
N ALA A 35 13.32 7.93 1.01
CA ALA A 35 14.34 8.59 1.81
C ALA A 35 15.54 7.68 2.13
N MET A 36 15.30 6.39 2.37
CA MET A 36 16.37 5.45 2.77
C MET A 36 17.11 4.82 1.59
N ALA A 37 16.51 4.75 0.40
CA ALA A 37 17.09 4.07 -0.75
C ALA A 37 18.52 4.55 -1.12
N PRO A 38 18.85 5.86 -1.16
CA PRO A 38 20.20 6.31 -1.50
C PRO A 38 21.26 5.79 -0.51
N ARG A 39 21.01 5.96 0.79
CA ARG A 39 21.93 5.54 1.86
C ARG A 39 22.10 4.02 1.92
N LEU A 40 21.04 3.25 1.71
CA LEU A 40 21.10 1.79 1.75
C LEU A 40 21.83 1.21 0.52
N THR A 41 21.75 1.89 -0.62
CA THR A 41 22.43 1.45 -1.84
C THR A 41 23.96 1.48 -1.67
N GLU A 42 24.51 2.44 -0.93
CA GLU A 42 25.94 2.51 -0.57
C GLU A 42 26.41 1.25 0.18
N GLN A 43 25.51 0.57 0.88
CA GLN A 43 25.77 -0.68 1.61
C GLN A 43 25.40 -1.93 0.80
N GLY A 44 25.05 -1.78 -0.48
CA GLY A 44 24.55 -2.87 -1.33
C GLY A 44 23.19 -3.43 -0.88
N ILE A 45 22.40 -2.65 -0.13
CA ILE A 45 21.06 -3.01 0.35
C ILE A 45 20.02 -2.33 -0.54
N THR A 46 18.92 -3.02 -0.86
CA THR A 46 17.75 -2.36 -1.50
C THR A 46 16.54 -2.36 -0.59
N ILE A 47 15.73 -1.31 -0.73
CA ILE A 47 14.46 -1.14 -0.04
C ILE A 47 13.37 -0.81 -1.05
N ASN A 48 12.22 -1.46 -0.94
CA ASN A 48 11.06 -1.25 -1.81
C ASN A 48 9.77 -1.33 -0.99
N ALA A 49 8.66 -0.85 -1.55
CA ALA A 49 7.33 -1.11 -1.02
C ALA A 49 6.35 -1.56 -2.11
N VAL A 50 5.45 -2.46 -1.73
CA VAL A 50 4.27 -2.80 -2.52
C VAL A 50 3.08 -2.02 -1.95
N ALA A 51 2.25 -1.43 -2.82
CA ALA A 51 1.02 -0.75 -2.44
C ALA A 51 -0.19 -1.54 -2.95
N PRO A 52 -0.76 -2.47 -2.15
CA PRO A 52 -1.92 -3.23 -2.59
C PRO A 52 -3.13 -2.34 -2.88
N GLY A 53 -3.88 -2.73 -3.92
CA GLY A 53 -5.24 -2.26 -4.19
C GLY A 53 -6.26 -3.05 -3.37
N PHE A 54 -7.37 -3.45 -3.99
CA PHE A 54 -8.32 -4.37 -3.37
C PHE A 54 -7.79 -5.81 -3.44
N ILE A 55 -7.80 -6.53 -2.31
CA ILE A 55 -7.36 -7.93 -2.22
C ILE A 55 -8.40 -8.70 -1.41
N GLU A 56 -8.81 -9.87 -1.90
CA GLU A 56 -9.74 -10.75 -1.18
C GLU A 56 -9.08 -11.35 0.06
N THR A 57 -9.61 -11.02 1.24
CA THR A 57 -9.11 -11.44 2.56
C THR A 57 -10.26 -11.46 3.57
N ASN A 58 -10.04 -12.03 4.75
CA ASN A 58 -11.00 -11.97 5.85
C ASN A 58 -11.33 -10.52 6.28
N MET A 59 -10.37 -9.59 6.16
CA MET A 59 -10.58 -8.17 6.49
C MET A 59 -11.49 -7.49 5.46
N THR A 60 -11.28 -7.75 4.17
CA THR A 60 -12.10 -7.18 3.09
C THR A 60 -13.48 -7.84 3.01
N ALA A 61 -13.64 -9.07 3.52
CA ALA A 61 -14.95 -9.69 3.69
C ALA A 61 -15.88 -8.92 4.63
N ALA A 62 -15.34 -8.20 5.62
CA ALA A 62 -16.09 -7.38 6.57
C ALA A 62 -16.51 -5.99 6.02
N VAL A 63 -16.03 -5.61 4.82
CA VAL A 63 -16.40 -4.36 4.17
C VAL A 63 -17.84 -4.44 3.65
N PRO A 64 -18.67 -3.39 3.79
CA PRO A 64 -20.03 -3.36 3.25
C PRO A 64 -20.08 -3.73 1.77
N LEU A 65 -21.08 -4.55 1.40
CA LEU A 65 -21.17 -5.22 0.09
C LEU A 65 -20.94 -4.27 -1.09
N PHE A 66 -21.55 -3.09 -1.08
CA PHE A 66 -21.43 -2.13 -2.18
C PHE A 66 -20.00 -1.59 -2.34
N ILE A 67 -19.34 -1.22 -1.23
CA ILE A 67 -17.96 -0.73 -1.25
C ILE A 67 -16.99 -1.86 -1.63
N ARG A 68 -17.28 -3.09 -1.16
CA ARG A 68 -16.51 -4.28 -1.50
C ARG A 68 -16.56 -4.59 -3.00
N GLU A 69 -17.76 -4.60 -3.58
CA GLU A 69 -17.95 -4.90 -5.01
C GLU A 69 -17.38 -3.79 -5.90
N ALA A 70 -17.51 -2.53 -5.49
CA ALA A 70 -16.85 -1.42 -6.18
C ALA A 70 -15.33 -1.59 -6.18
N GLY A 71 -14.72 -1.86 -5.01
CA GLY A 71 -13.28 -2.11 -4.91
C GLY A 71 -12.81 -3.27 -5.78
N ARG A 72 -13.62 -4.31 -5.89
CA ARG A 72 -13.39 -5.47 -6.73
C ARG A 72 -13.45 -5.17 -8.23
N ARG A 73 -14.40 -4.35 -8.69
CA ARG A 73 -14.58 -4.11 -10.15
C ARG A 73 -13.86 -2.89 -10.70
N MET A 74 -13.46 -1.93 -9.86
CA MET A 74 -12.80 -0.69 -10.29
C MET A 74 -11.30 -0.90 -10.55
N ASN A 75 -10.98 -1.84 -11.43
CA ASN A 75 -9.63 -2.04 -11.95
C ASN A 75 -9.71 -2.62 -13.37
N SER A 76 -8.61 -2.55 -14.13
CA SER A 76 -8.57 -3.00 -15.52
C SER A 76 -8.86 -4.49 -15.72
N LEU A 77 -8.75 -5.31 -14.67
CA LEU A 77 -9.01 -6.75 -14.72
C LEU A 77 -10.47 -7.09 -14.38
N GLY A 78 -11.25 -6.12 -13.89
CA GLY A 78 -12.65 -6.29 -13.53
C GLY A 78 -12.89 -7.29 -12.39
N GLN A 79 -11.89 -7.56 -11.54
CA GLN A 79 -11.91 -8.62 -10.52
C GLN A 79 -11.33 -8.25 -9.17
#